data_AF-A0A5D2P9U9-F1
#
_entry.id   AF-A0A5D2P9U9-F1
#
_cell.length_a   1.000
_cell.length_b   1.000
_cell.length_c   1.000
_cell.angle_alpha   90.00
_cell.angle_beta   90.00
_cell.angle_gamma   90.00
#
_symmetry.space_group_name_H-M   'P 1'
#
loop_
_entity.id
_entity.type
_entity.pdbx_description
1 polymer ?
#
loop_
_entity_poly.entity_id
_entity_poly.type
_entity_poly.pdbx_seq_one_letter_code
_entity_poly.pdbx_strand_id
1 'polypeptide(L)'
;MRRGKIAPGGNEARKRSEKGDSKSLNAYFKQKKSRTEDFKCRDLEVENQEQIREPGNENKGKPGKVFFACYLLTSLSPRHKGHTYIGFTVNPLRRIRQHNGEIGRGAWRTKSRCPWEMVVCIYGFPTNVSALQFEWAWQHPQESAAVRQAAATFKSFSGVTNKIKLAYMMLALPAWQSLNITLNYFSTKYTNHSASCPSLPEQMRV
;
A
#
# COMPACT_ATOMS: atom_id res chain seq x y z
N MET A 1 -34.82 65.23 24.60
CA MET A 1 -34.59 65.66 23.21
C MET A 1 -33.12 65.47 22.86
N ARG A 2 -32.80 64.48 22.01
CA ARG A 2 -31.46 64.19 21.50
C ARG A 2 -31.25 64.97 20.19
N ARG A 3 -30.14 65.69 20.03
CA ARG A 3 -29.73 66.32 18.76
C ARG A 3 -28.87 65.35 17.94
N GLY A 4 -29.19 65.17 16.66
CA GLY A 4 -28.35 64.53 15.63
C GLY A 4 -27.23 65.48 15.15
N LYS A 5 -26.42 65.24 14.11
CA LYS A 5 -26.34 64.24 13.02
C LYS A 5 -24.85 64.16 12.54
N ILE A 6 -24.40 62.96 12.17
CA ILE A 6 -23.63 62.52 10.96
C ILE A 6 -22.54 63.44 10.33
N ALA A 7 -21.32 62.90 10.18
CA ALA A 7 -20.44 62.98 8.98
C ALA A 7 -19.33 61.87 9.06
N PRO A 8 -18.53 61.57 8.01
CA PRO A 8 -18.39 60.22 7.44
C PRO A 8 -17.00 59.57 7.58
N GLY A 9 -16.90 58.26 7.30
CA GLY A 9 -15.63 57.55 7.20
C GLY A 9 -15.83 56.13 6.66
N GLY A 10 -15.69 55.97 5.34
CA GLY A 10 -15.85 54.70 4.64
C GLY A 10 -14.71 53.72 4.93
N ASN A 11 -15.07 52.46 5.20
CA ASN A 11 -14.12 51.36 5.27
C ASN A 11 -14.22 50.53 3.98
N GLU A 12 -13.09 50.45 3.28
CA GLU A 12 -12.92 49.89 1.95
C GLU A 12 -12.85 48.35 2.01
N ALA A 13 -13.97 47.69 1.69
CA ALA A 13 -14.03 46.23 1.56
C ALA A 13 -13.48 45.80 0.19
N ARG A 14 -12.21 45.35 0.15
CA ARG A 14 -11.61 44.71 -1.03
C ARG A 14 -12.26 43.33 -1.29
N LYS A 15 -13.17 43.27 -2.28
CA LYS A 15 -13.57 42.01 -2.93
C LYS A 15 -12.45 41.53 -3.86
N ARG A 16 -11.79 40.40 -3.55
CA ARG A 16 -11.00 39.64 -4.53
C ARG A 16 -11.94 38.74 -5.33
N SER A 17 -12.02 38.94 -6.64
CA SER A 17 -12.64 38.00 -7.57
C SER A 17 -11.62 36.95 -8.01
N GLU A 18 -11.82 35.69 -7.63
CA GLU A 18 -11.12 34.56 -8.23
C GLU A 18 -12.07 33.87 -9.23
N LYS A 19 -11.92 34.19 -10.52
CA LYS A 19 -12.46 33.37 -11.61
C LYS A 19 -11.28 32.68 -12.29
N GLY A 20 -10.96 31.46 -11.83
CA GLY A 20 -10.05 30.55 -12.53
C GLY A 20 -10.77 29.90 -13.70
N ASP A 21 -10.29 30.16 -14.92
CA ASP A 21 -10.91 29.74 -16.18
C ASP A 21 -10.75 28.22 -16.42
N SER A 22 -11.85 27.49 -16.23
CA SER A 22 -11.96 26.02 -16.40
C SER A 22 -11.55 25.49 -17.79
N LYS A 23 -11.40 26.38 -18.79
CA LYS A 23 -10.95 26.02 -20.14
C LYS A 23 -9.46 25.65 -20.20
N SER A 24 -8.64 26.14 -19.26
CA SER A 24 -7.18 25.91 -19.26
C SER A 24 -6.77 24.51 -18.77
N LEU A 25 -7.48 23.94 -17.78
CA LEU A 25 -7.18 22.61 -17.25
C LEU A 25 -7.52 21.49 -18.25
N ASN A 26 -8.62 21.62 -19.00
CA ASN A 26 -8.99 20.62 -20.00
C ASN A 26 -8.01 20.60 -21.18
N ALA A 27 -7.45 21.75 -21.57
CA ALA A 27 -6.40 21.84 -22.58
C ALA A 27 -5.11 21.13 -22.10
N TYR A 28 -4.74 21.28 -20.83
CA TYR A 28 -3.61 20.58 -20.22
C TYR A 28 -3.77 19.05 -20.23
N PHE A 29 -4.98 18.53 -19.95
CA PHE A 29 -5.24 17.09 -20.01
C PHE A 29 -5.30 16.54 -21.44
N LYS A 30 -5.78 17.33 -22.42
CA LYS A 30 -5.82 16.93 -23.84
C LYS A 30 -4.42 16.83 -24.45
N GLN A 31 -3.52 17.76 -24.12
CA GLN A 31 -2.14 17.78 -24.60
C GLN A 31 -1.28 16.68 -23.98
N LYS A 32 -1.61 16.23 -22.76
CA LYS A 32 -0.94 15.08 -22.13
C LYS A 32 -1.41 13.74 -22.70
N LYS A 33 -2.67 13.65 -23.15
CA LYS A 33 -3.23 12.45 -23.79
C LYS A 33 -2.58 12.19 -25.16
N SER A 34 -2.29 13.23 -25.95
CA SER A 34 -1.61 13.06 -27.25
C SER A 34 -0.13 12.68 -27.11
N ARG A 35 0.58 13.17 -26.09
CA ARG A 35 2.01 12.85 -25.88
C ARG A 35 2.28 11.43 -25.34
N THR A 36 1.24 10.71 -24.90
CA THR A 36 1.38 9.35 -24.36
C THR A 36 1.04 8.26 -25.40
N GLU A 37 0.55 8.64 -26.59
CA GLU A 37 0.22 7.70 -27.68
C GLU A 37 1.41 7.45 -28.64
N ASP A 38 2.53 8.19 -28.52
CA ASP A 38 3.69 8.10 -29.42
C ASP A 38 4.80 7.12 -29.00
N PHE A 39 4.63 6.35 -27.93
CA PHE A 39 5.62 5.34 -27.51
C PHE A 39 5.03 3.93 -27.54
N LYS A 40 4.81 3.43 -28.76
CA LYS A 40 4.66 1.99 -29.02
C LYS A 40 5.43 1.59 -30.29
N CYS A 41 6.24 0.55 -30.12
CA CYS A 41 6.92 -0.32 -31.11
C CYS A 41 8.11 0.21 -31.93
N ARG A 42 9.31 -0.30 -31.59
CA ARG A 42 10.22 -0.93 -32.55
C ARG A 42 11.23 -1.86 -31.85
N ASP A 43 10.95 -3.16 -31.99
CA ASP A 43 11.83 -4.31 -32.27
C ASP A 43 13.11 -4.53 -31.46
N LEU A 44 13.08 -5.53 -30.56
CA LEU A 44 14.18 -6.47 -30.30
C LEU A 44 13.57 -7.84 -29.97
N GLU A 45 13.36 -8.65 -31.00
CA GLU A 45 13.20 -10.10 -30.92
C GLU A 45 14.58 -10.73 -30.77
N VAL A 46 14.90 -11.34 -29.62
CA VAL A 46 15.73 -12.56 -29.55
C VAL A 46 15.23 -13.43 -28.40
N GLU A 47 14.81 -14.62 -28.81
CA GLU A 47 14.40 -15.83 -28.11
C GLU A 47 14.90 -16.02 -26.67
N ASN A 48 13.95 -16.27 -25.76
CA ASN A 48 14.13 -17.32 -24.76
C ASN A 48 12.76 -17.95 -24.43
N GLN A 49 12.45 -19.02 -25.16
CA GLN A 49 11.31 -19.88 -24.90
C GLN A 49 11.62 -20.77 -23.69
N GLU A 50 11.19 -20.36 -22.50
CA GLU A 50 10.83 -21.30 -21.44
C GLU A 50 9.42 -20.98 -20.94
N GLN A 51 8.60 -22.01 -20.92
CA GLN A 51 7.14 -22.01 -20.82
C GLN A 51 6.60 -21.22 -19.61
N ILE A 52 5.99 -20.06 -19.85
CA ILE A 52 4.97 -19.52 -18.93
C ILE A 52 3.71 -20.36 -19.14
N ARG A 53 3.58 -21.42 -18.33
CA ARG A 53 2.31 -22.11 -18.18
C ARG A 53 1.36 -21.14 -17.45
N GLU A 54 0.40 -20.59 -18.17
CA GLU A 54 -0.81 -20.02 -17.58
C GLU A 54 -1.33 -21.02 -16.54
N PRO A 55 -1.42 -20.70 -15.22
CA PRO A 55 -2.01 -21.62 -14.28
C PRO A 55 -3.50 -21.63 -14.57
N GLY A 56 -3.88 -22.61 -15.39
CA GLY A 56 -5.26 -23.00 -15.62
C GLY A 56 -6.01 -23.07 -14.30
N ASN A 57 -7.25 -22.59 -14.36
CA ASN A 57 -8.23 -22.66 -13.30
C ASN A 57 -8.65 -24.13 -13.07
N GLU A 58 -7.74 -24.94 -12.55
CA GLU A 58 -7.96 -26.33 -12.14
C GLU A 58 -7.88 -26.42 -10.62
N ASN A 59 -8.92 -25.93 -9.95
CA ASN A 59 -9.21 -26.33 -8.57
C ASN A 59 -10.72 -26.44 -8.38
N LYS A 60 -11.34 -27.37 -9.11
CA LYS A 60 -12.62 -27.95 -8.73
C LYS A 60 -12.35 -29.38 -8.25
N GLY A 61 -12.32 -29.60 -6.92
CA GLY A 61 -12.41 -30.96 -6.38
C GLY A 61 -11.54 -31.34 -5.17
N LYS A 62 -10.72 -30.44 -4.63
CA LYS A 62 -10.11 -30.63 -3.29
C LYS A 62 -10.46 -29.42 -2.43
N PRO A 63 -10.81 -29.54 -1.13
CA PRO A 63 -10.80 -28.39 -0.24
C PRO A 63 -9.34 -27.96 -0.09
N GLY A 64 -8.82 -27.26 -1.11
CA GLY A 64 -7.51 -26.67 -1.09
C GLY A 64 -7.45 -25.71 0.10
N LYS A 65 -6.39 -25.80 0.90
CA LYS A 65 -6.18 -24.89 2.02
C LYS A 65 -6.39 -23.46 1.53
N VAL A 66 -7.34 -22.76 2.14
CA VAL A 66 -7.65 -21.37 1.77
C VAL A 66 -6.42 -20.52 2.06
N PHE A 67 -5.99 -19.76 1.06
CA PHE A 67 -4.82 -18.88 1.19
C PHE A 67 -5.24 -17.56 1.84
N PHE A 68 -4.64 -17.26 2.98
CA PHE A 68 -4.82 -16.00 3.69
C PHE A 68 -3.48 -15.31 3.86
N ALA A 69 -3.41 -14.04 3.45
CA ALA A 69 -2.18 -13.28 3.53
C ALA A 69 -2.38 -11.81 3.89
N CYS A 70 -1.39 -11.26 4.58
CA CYS A 70 -1.22 -9.85 4.84
C CYS A 70 0.00 -9.36 4.07
N TYR A 71 -0.08 -8.20 3.45
CA TYR A 71 0.98 -7.69 2.59
C TYR A 71 1.31 -6.23 2.90
N LEU A 72 2.55 -5.86 2.56
CA LEU A 72 3.04 -4.48 2.59
C LEU A 72 3.37 -4.03 1.17
N LEU A 73 2.80 -2.90 0.77
CA LEU A 73 3.12 -2.20 -0.47
C LEU A 73 3.96 -0.97 -0.19
N THR A 74 4.77 -0.60 -1.18
CA THR A 74 5.43 0.70 -1.28
C THR A 74 5.13 1.35 -2.61
N SER A 75 4.98 2.66 -2.62
CA SER A 75 4.86 3.43 -3.86
C SER A 75 6.23 3.57 -4.52
N LEU A 76 6.32 3.28 -5.81
CA LEU A 76 7.49 3.54 -6.64
C LEU A 76 7.49 4.96 -7.24
N SER A 77 6.37 5.69 -7.10
CA SER A 77 6.26 7.06 -7.62
C SER A 77 7.28 8.00 -6.94
N PRO A 78 8.10 8.73 -7.71
CA PRO A 78 9.09 9.66 -7.16
C PRO A 78 8.48 10.79 -6.30
N ARG A 79 7.22 11.14 -6.56
CA ARG A 79 6.47 12.16 -5.81
C ARG A 79 5.92 11.64 -4.48
N HIS A 80 5.84 10.33 -4.33
CA HIS A 80 5.23 9.67 -3.18
C HIS A 80 6.20 8.65 -2.56
N LYS A 81 7.48 9.02 -2.46
CA LYS A 81 8.51 8.18 -1.83
C LYS A 81 8.16 7.92 -0.36
N GLY A 82 8.37 6.69 0.08
CA GLY A 82 8.12 6.28 1.47
C GLY A 82 6.64 6.06 1.82
N HIS A 83 5.71 6.28 0.89
CA HIS A 83 4.31 5.91 1.11
C HIS A 83 4.16 4.40 1.09
N THR A 84 3.55 3.88 2.15
CA THR A 84 3.27 2.46 2.31
C THR A 84 1.77 2.20 2.40
N TYR A 85 1.39 0.95 2.13
CA TYR A 85 0.03 0.47 2.31
C TYR A 85 0.08 -0.96 2.84
N ILE A 86 -0.65 -1.26 3.90
CA ILE A 86 -0.79 -2.60 4.45
C ILE A 86 -2.19 -3.09 4.12
N GLY A 87 -2.35 -4.36 3.75
CA GLY A 87 -3.67 -4.92 3.56
C GLY A 87 -3.71 -6.44 3.62
N PHE A 88 -4.93 -6.97 3.55
CA PHE A 88 -5.23 -8.40 3.52
C PHE A 88 -5.68 -8.86 2.13
N THR A 89 -5.27 -10.06 1.72
CA THR A 89 -5.69 -10.68 0.45
C THR A 89 -5.71 -12.21 0.53
N VAL A 90 -6.54 -12.81 -0.32
CA VAL A 90 -6.54 -14.24 -0.64
C VAL A 90 -5.85 -14.55 -1.98
N ASN A 91 -5.52 -13.51 -2.75
CA ASN A 91 -4.84 -13.62 -4.04
C ASN A 91 -3.94 -12.39 -4.24
N PRO A 92 -2.63 -12.48 -3.93
CA PRO A 92 -1.69 -11.37 -4.02
C PRO A 92 -1.52 -10.80 -5.42
N LEU A 93 -1.39 -11.68 -6.43
CA LEU A 93 -1.22 -11.30 -7.84
C LEU A 93 -2.40 -10.49 -8.35
N ARG A 94 -3.63 -10.93 -8.05
CA ARG A 94 -4.82 -10.16 -8.38
C ARG A 94 -4.82 -8.84 -7.63
N ARG A 95 -4.49 -8.84 -6.34
CA ARG A 95 -4.59 -7.63 -5.50
C ARG A 95 -3.62 -6.52 -5.90
N ILE A 96 -2.38 -6.83 -6.31
CA ILE A 96 -1.43 -5.81 -6.76
C ILE A 96 -1.92 -5.10 -8.03
N ARG A 97 -2.49 -5.86 -8.98
CA ARG A 97 -3.10 -5.31 -10.20
C ARG A 97 -4.28 -4.39 -9.91
N GLN A 98 -5.07 -4.70 -8.87
CA GLN A 98 -6.14 -3.81 -8.40
C GLN A 98 -5.60 -2.48 -7.86
N HIS A 99 -4.52 -2.53 -7.07
CA HIS A 99 -3.89 -1.31 -6.53
C HIS A 99 -3.22 -0.45 -7.61
N ASN A 100 -2.69 -1.09 -8.65
CA ASN A 100 -2.10 -0.42 -9.80
C ASN A 100 -3.14 0.08 -10.83
N GLY A 101 -4.43 -0.21 -10.61
CA GLY A 101 -5.51 0.26 -11.47
C GLY A 101 -5.66 -0.52 -12.78
N GLU A 102 -4.91 -1.61 -12.97
CA GLU A 102 -5.08 -2.51 -14.14
C GLU A 102 -6.43 -3.22 -14.12
N ILE A 103 -6.95 -3.51 -12.92
CA ILE A 103 -8.26 -4.09 -12.72
C ILE A 103 -9.04 -3.35 -11.61
N GLY A 104 -10.36 -3.43 -11.67
CA GLY A 104 -11.25 -2.72 -10.75
C GLY A 104 -11.17 -3.18 -9.28
N ARG A 105 -11.80 -2.39 -8.40
CA ARG A 105 -11.93 -2.63 -6.95
C ARG A 105 -10.61 -2.53 -6.15
N GLY A 106 -9.69 -1.70 -6.61
CA GLY A 106 -8.55 -1.26 -5.79
C GLY A 106 -8.97 -0.33 -4.66
N ALA A 107 -8.19 -0.32 -3.57
CA ALA A 107 -8.45 0.56 -2.43
C ALA A 107 -8.36 2.04 -2.84
N TRP A 108 -9.30 2.85 -2.37
CA TRP A 108 -9.33 4.28 -2.72
C TRP A 108 -8.02 5.01 -2.38
N ARG A 109 -7.44 4.71 -1.21
CA ARG A 109 -6.16 5.29 -0.74
C ARG A 109 -4.98 4.99 -1.67
N THR A 110 -5.08 3.98 -2.53
CA THR A 110 -4.01 3.55 -3.43
C THR A 110 -4.10 4.13 -4.84
N LYS A 111 -5.21 4.79 -5.20
CA LYS A 111 -5.47 5.25 -6.58
C LYS A 111 -4.46 6.26 -7.14
N SER A 112 -3.97 7.20 -6.32
CA SER A 112 -3.14 8.33 -6.80
C SER A 112 -1.63 8.14 -6.64
N ARG A 113 -1.20 7.01 -6.06
CA ARG A 113 0.21 6.75 -5.70
C ARG A 113 0.77 5.51 -6.39
N CYS A 114 0.15 5.11 -7.50
CA CYS A 114 0.66 4.07 -8.38
C CYS A 114 1.92 4.54 -9.14
N PRO A 115 2.78 3.61 -9.61
CA PRO A 115 2.69 2.17 -9.39
C PRO A 115 3.14 1.78 -7.97
N TRP A 116 2.48 0.76 -7.45
CA TRP A 116 2.80 0.09 -6.20
C TRP A 116 3.61 -1.17 -6.47
N GLU A 117 4.54 -1.44 -5.56
CA GLU A 117 5.29 -2.69 -5.48
C GLU A 117 4.91 -3.41 -4.19
N MET A 118 4.64 -4.72 -4.27
CA MET A 118 4.45 -5.56 -3.10
C MET A 118 5.81 -5.96 -2.55
N VAL A 119 6.13 -5.51 -1.35
CA VAL A 119 7.46 -5.71 -0.75
C VAL A 119 7.52 -7.03 0.00
N VAL A 120 6.52 -7.27 0.85
CA VAL A 120 6.40 -8.46 1.69
C VAL A 120 4.99 -9.00 1.61
N CYS A 121 4.85 -10.33 1.56
CA CYS A 121 3.60 -11.06 1.77
C CYS A 121 3.79 -12.10 2.86
N ILE A 122 3.04 -11.93 3.95
CA ILE A 122 2.99 -12.81 5.12
C ILE A 122 1.75 -13.69 4.95
N TYR A 123 1.92 -15.00 4.88
CA TYR A 123 0.84 -15.95 4.60
C TYR A 123 0.96 -17.23 5.43
N GLY A 124 -0.05 -18.10 5.35
CA GLY A 124 -0.12 -19.31 6.18
C GLY A 124 -0.98 -19.14 7.45
N PHE A 125 -1.74 -18.04 7.53
CA PHE A 125 -2.72 -17.85 8.60
C PHE A 125 -3.79 -18.95 8.57
N PRO A 126 -4.18 -19.51 9.74
CA PRO A 126 -5.15 -20.60 9.80
C PRO A 126 -6.57 -20.14 9.42
N THR A 127 -6.91 -18.87 9.67
CA THR A 127 -8.23 -18.30 9.40
C THR A 127 -8.11 -16.88 8.85
N ASN A 128 -9.15 -16.42 8.13
CA ASN A 128 -9.28 -15.02 7.74
C ASN A 128 -9.28 -14.08 8.96
N VAL A 129 -9.92 -14.47 10.07
CA VAL A 129 -9.96 -13.68 11.31
C VAL A 129 -8.56 -13.45 11.85
N SER A 130 -7.73 -14.50 11.93
CA SER A 130 -6.35 -14.36 12.42
C SER A 130 -5.50 -13.45 11.53
N ALA A 131 -5.69 -13.51 10.20
CA ALA A 131 -5.02 -12.64 9.25
C ALA A 131 -5.48 -11.18 9.40
N LEU A 132 -6.79 -10.94 9.53
CA LEU A 132 -7.36 -9.60 9.73
C LEU A 132 -6.93 -8.98 11.06
N GLN A 133 -6.85 -9.77 12.13
CA GLN A 133 -6.30 -9.32 13.41
C GLN A 133 -4.84 -8.89 13.27
N PHE A 134 -4.02 -9.68 12.54
CA PHE A 134 -2.64 -9.32 12.25
C PHE A 134 -2.56 -8.03 11.41
N GLU A 135 -3.36 -7.93 10.34
CA GLU A 135 -3.40 -6.75 9.47
C GLU A 135 -3.75 -5.48 10.23
N TRP A 136 -4.81 -5.53 11.04
CA TRP A 136 -5.24 -4.40 11.85
C TRP A 136 -4.17 -4.00 12.86
N ALA A 137 -3.58 -4.97 13.58
CA ALA A 137 -2.51 -4.69 14.53
C ALA A 137 -1.26 -4.10 13.87
N TRP A 138 -0.98 -4.45 12.61
CA TRP A 138 0.14 -3.91 11.84
C TRP A 138 -0.11 -2.48 11.33
N GLN A 139 -1.37 -2.16 11.02
CA GLN A 139 -1.80 -0.81 10.68
C GLN A 139 -1.83 0.09 11.93
N HIS A 140 -2.29 -0.43 13.06
CA HIS A 140 -2.56 0.29 14.31
C HIS A 140 -1.73 -0.23 15.50
N PRO A 141 -0.38 -0.17 15.44
CA PRO A 141 0.48 -0.81 16.43
C PRO A 141 0.36 -0.21 17.84
N GLN A 142 0.01 1.07 17.95
CA GLN A 142 -0.20 1.73 19.25
C GLN A 142 -1.57 1.42 19.87
N GLU A 143 -2.57 1.11 19.05
CA GLU A 143 -3.93 0.82 19.52
C GLU A 143 -4.07 -0.65 19.88
N SER A 144 -3.37 -1.55 19.17
CA SER A 144 -3.43 -2.99 19.40
C SER A 144 -2.86 -3.40 20.75
N ALA A 145 -3.69 -4.00 21.60
CA ALA A 145 -3.27 -4.49 22.92
C ALA A 145 -2.12 -5.51 22.82
N ALA A 146 -2.15 -6.37 21.81
CA ALA A 146 -1.10 -7.38 21.60
C ALA A 146 0.25 -6.74 21.22
N VAL A 147 0.24 -5.65 20.45
CA VAL A 147 1.45 -5.08 19.84
C VAL A 147 1.93 -3.81 20.55
N ARG A 148 1.10 -3.13 21.34
CA ARG A 148 1.39 -1.81 21.92
C ARG A 148 2.71 -1.74 22.68
N GLN A 149 3.04 -2.78 23.45
CA GLN A 149 4.32 -2.84 24.19
C GLN A 149 5.51 -2.95 23.24
N ALA A 150 5.43 -3.84 22.25
CA ALA A 150 6.45 -3.98 21.20
C ALA A 150 6.57 -2.68 20.36
N ALA A 151 5.45 -2.04 20.06
CA ALA A 151 5.35 -0.79 19.32
C ALA A 151 6.01 0.39 20.06
N ALA A 152 5.99 0.40 21.40
CA ALA A 152 6.58 1.47 22.21
C ALA A 152 8.11 1.61 22.01
N THR A 153 8.76 0.58 21.51
CA THR A 153 10.20 0.61 21.17
C THR A 153 10.51 1.44 19.92
N PHE A 154 9.50 1.74 19.09
CA PHE A 154 9.69 2.48 17.84
C PHE A 154 9.51 3.98 18.04
N LYS A 155 10.46 4.77 17.53
CA LYS A 155 10.33 6.24 17.45
C LYS A 155 9.36 6.69 16.34
N SER A 156 9.21 5.88 15.29
CA SER A 156 8.31 6.14 14.16
C SER A 156 7.91 4.84 13.47
N PHE A 157 6.68 4.81 12.96
CA PHE A 157 6.16 3.71 12.13
C PHE A 157 6.15 4.05 10.63
N SER A 158 6.71 5.20 10.24
CA SER A 158 6.79 5.60 8.84
C SER A 158 7.87 4.79 8.08
N GLY A 159 7.63 4.59 6.78
CA GLY A 159 8.55 3.92 5.89
C GLY A 159 8.48 2.40 5.91
N VAL A 160 9.01 1.80 4.85
CA VAL A 160 8.96 0.35 4.59
C VAL A 160 9.74 -0.42 5.66
N THR A 161 10.95 0.02 5.98
CA THR A 161 11.85 -0.67 6.92
C THR A 161 11.24 -0.81 8.32
N ASN A 162 10.64 0.25 8.87
CA ASN A 162 10.02 0.18 10.19
C ASN A 162 8.78 -0.71 10.20
N LYS A 163 8.01 -0.72 9.10
CA LYS A 163 6.87 -1.63 8.94
C LYS A 163 7.32 -3.09 8.86
N ILE A 164 8.42 -3.40 8.16
CA ILE A 164 9.01 -4.75 8.13
C ILE A 164 9.48 -5.14 9.54
N LYS A 165 10.27 -4.29 10.21
CA LYS A 165 10.75 -4.54 11.58
C LYS A 165 9.60 -4.83 12.55
N LEU A 166 8.55 -4.01 12.48
CA LEU A 166 7.36 -4.22 13.28
C LEU A 166 6.69 -5.56 12.99
N ALA A 167 6.60 -5.98 11.71
CA ALA A 167 6.04 -7.27 11.35
C ALA A 167 6.84 -8.44 11.95
N TYR A 168 8.18 -8.39 11.89
CA TYR A 168 9.03 -9.39 12.52
C TYR A 168 8.82 -9.45 14.04
N MET A 169 8.74 -8.29 14.69
CA MET A 169 8.44 -8.24 16.12
C MET A 169 7.06 -8.80 16.44
N MET A 170 6.04 -8.50 15.62
CA MET A 170 4.69 -9.04 15.79
C MET A 170 4.66 -10.57 15.65
N LEU A 171 5.39 -11.13 14.70
CA LEU A 171 5.48 -12.57 14.49
C LEU A 171 6.14 -13.30 15.68
N ALA A 172 6.98 -12.61 16.45
CA ALA A 172 7.57 -13.15 17.67
C ALA A 172 6.67 -13.02 18.92
N LEU A 173 5.49 -12.39 18.83
CA LEU A 173 4.60 -12.21 19.97
C LEU A 173 3.75 -13.47 20.25
N PRO A 174 3.31 -13.70 21.50
CA PRO A 174 2.50 -14.87 21.88
C PRO A 174 1.25 -15.10 21.03
N ALA A 175 0.64 -14.03 20.50
CA ALA A 175 -0.55 -14.11 19.68
C ALA A 175 -0.33 -14.75 18.29
N TRP A 176 0.90 -14.72 17.76
CA TRP A 176 1.21 -15.22 16.42
C TRP A 176 2.40 -16.19 16.35
N GLN A 177 3.20 -16.27 17.42
CA GLN A 177 4.41 -17.09 17.42
C GLN A 177 4.12 -18.54 17.08
N SER A 178 3.05 -19.16 17.62
CA SER A 178 2.73 -20.57 17.42
C SER A 178 2.18 -20.92 16.03
N LEU A 179 2.03 -19.94 15.14
CA LEU A 179 1.47 -20.14 13.81
C LEU A 179 2.56 -20.51 12.80
N ASN A 180 2.22 -21.38 11.86
CA ASN A 180 3.08 -21.77 10.73
C ASN A 180 3.04 -20.71 9.62
N ILE A 181 3.49 -19.50 9.95
CA ILE A 181 3.49 -18.36 9.04
C ILE A 181 4.74 -18.38 8.16
N THR A 182 4.58 -18.04 6.89
CA THR A 182 5.66 -17.81 5.94
C THR A 182 5.67 -16.35 5.50
N LEU A 183 6.85 -15.74 5.47
CA LEU A 183 7.07 -14.35 5.07
C LEU A 183 7.86 -14.32 3.76
N ASN A 184 7.19 -14.07 2.65
CA ASN A 184 7.83 -14.00 1.34
C ASN A 184 8.19 -12.57 0.94
N TYR A 185 9.44 -12.36 0.52
CA TYR A 185 9.91 -11.13 -0.12
C TYR A 185 9.81 -11.26 -1.65
N PHE A 186 9.27 -10.24 -2.33
CA PHE A 186 9.24 -10.23 -3.80
C PHE A 186 10.46 -9.56 -4.42
N SER A 187 11.29 -8.89 -3.62
CA SER A 187 12.47 -8.19 -4.09
C SER A 187 13.60 -8.28 -3.07
N THR A 188 14.80 -8.61 -3.56
CA THR A 188 16.05 -8.68 -2.79
C THR A 188 16.48 -7.32 -2.26
N LYS A 189 15.94 -6.21 -2.80
CA LYS A 189 16.20 -4.86 -2.30
C LYS A 189 15.81 -4.69 -0.84
N TYR A 190 14.78 -5.42 -0.39
CA TYR A 190 14.19 -5.23 0.94
C TYR A 190 14.54 -6.35 1.93
N THR A 191 15.25 -7.40 1.48
CA THR A 191 15.69 -8.49 2.36
C THR A 191 16.74 -8.02 3.37
N ASN A 192 17.59 -7.05 3.01
CA ASN A 192 18.55 -6.47 3.94
C ASN A 192 17.91 -5.77 5.15
N HIS A 193 16.60 -5.44 5.09
CA HIS A 193 15.89 -4.87 6.23
C HIS A 193 15.52 -5.92 7.29
N SER A 194 15.51 -7.21 6.97
CA SER A 194 15.31 -8.29 7.96
C SER A 194 16.58 -8.59 8.74
N ALA A 195 17.77 -8.25 8.24
CA ALA A 195 19.05 -8.53 8.88
C ALA A 195 19.21 -7.87 10.28
N SER A 196 18.46 -6.81 10.57
CA SER A 196 18.44 -6.15 11.89
C SER A 196 17.20 -6.50 12.71
N CYS A 197 16.38 -7.46 12.28
CA CYS A 197 15.18 -7.90 12.97
C CYS A 197 15.49 -9.08 13.90
N PRO A 198 14.71 -9.31 14.96
CA PRO A 198 14.83 -10.53 15.76
C PRO A 198 14.61 -11.76 14.88
N SER A 199 15.28 -12.87 15.23
CA SER A 199 15.06 -14.16 14.57
C SER A 199 13.61 -14.57 14.70
N LEU A 200 13.01 -15.03 13.61
CA LEU A 200 11.65 -15.56 13.64
C LEU A 200 11.62 -16.89 14.43
N PRO A 201 10.46 -17.26 15.02
CA PRO A 201 10.27 -18.57 15.64
C PRO A 201 10.59 -19.72 14.66
N GLU A 202 11.08 -20.84 15.17
CA GLU A 202 11.59 -21.98 14.37
C GLU A 202 10.59 -22.53 13.33
N GLN A 203 9.30 -22.46 13.64
CA GLN A 203 8.21 -22.89 12.76
C GLN A 203 7.94 -21.95 11.57
N MET A 204 8.47 -20.73 11.59
CA MET A 204 8.25 -19.74 10.54
C MET A 204 9.34 -19.78 9.46
N ARG A 205 8.96 -19.44 8.23
CA ARG A 205 9.87 -19.44 7.07
C ARG A 205 9.93 -18.07 6.42
N VAL A 206 11.08 -17.73 5.83
CA VAL A 206 11.32 -16.50 5.04
C VAL A 206 11.71 -16.89 3.62
#